data_AF-A0A0F2MGS7-F1
#
_entry.id   AF-A0A0F2MGS7-F1
#
_cell.length_a   1.000
_cell.length_b   1.000
_cell.length_c   1.000
_cell.angle_alpha   90.00
_cell.angle_beta   90.00
_cell.angle_gamma   90.00
#
_symmetry.space_group_name_H-M   'P 1'
#
loop_
_entity.id
_entity.type
_entity.pdbx_description
1 polymer ?
#
loop_
_entity_poly.entity_id
_entity_poly.type
_entity_poly.pdbx_seq_one_letter_code
_entity_poly.pdbx_strand_id
1 'polypeptide(L)'
;MDIALDNYLQPLERLPIEMLLRITRHLSTTDLCTVRLVSRTIERALFHSFSHEFFRRKQFMLTDFSLQALLDISQHPTLSQTLQHVSFGLDRFPNKLIEKFESEEKTVLFQIALGQQMSLTCTGRGVDMLAAAFANLPNLQTVDIRDFDSRTRFRDGPSRAWHSYGYATVGKEVGEGWLRHDVTFASETFSIILAALAKANAVAGVRPSNLQVMLRARRFGLTARAFDLTVAPGTNPAPMLAVVSGLKQLQLDVNFHTDPNFNHMLAFLAGGTRHQHVSIASLPFHAFLAQAINVEWLRLNLQNCKMRRADVFISYLGKPLPDWYPFLTSPSSSSSSSSLFSPTPSPSVTLPPGLRRLELGHSELSVPHLLRLLRRIRLLNSLSLWNIALGDPDNTTYPAAIWTGFLEELALDPLANRLREISIDNPRQLSSVNVSFSDPVLFDGATSCKHNAGQAEPMRAFLLKLAKTAKVEIPPADSDDEDEEGDSEDEEEEDEENDDGANHIDDNDNDDDNNDSDDD
;
A
#
# COMPACT_ATOMS: atom_id res chain seq x y z
N MET A 1 53.81 -1.87 -45.44
CA MET A 1 53.68 -3.20 -44.79
C MET A 1 52.68 -2.98 -43.67
N ASP A 2 51.42 -2.78 -44.06
CA ASP A 2 50.29 -2.40 -43.20
C ASP A 2 49.50 -3.65 -42.85
N ILE A 3 49.99 -4.38 -41.86
CA ILE A 3 49.29 -5.55 -41.32
C ILE A 3 48.59 -5.12 -40.03
N ALA A 4 47.27 -4.96 -40.14
CA ALA A 4 46.26 -5.29 -39.13
C ALA A 4 46.41 -4.68 -37.73
N LEU A 5 46.08 -3.40 -37.58
CA LEU A 5 45.65 -2.82 -36.29
C LEU A 5 44.12 -2.80 -36.11
N ASP A 6 43.35 -3.15 -37.15
CA ASP A 6 41.87 -3.15 -37.13
C ASP A 6 41.23 -4.35 -36.39
N ASN A 7 42.02 -5.26 -35.81
CA ASN A 7 41.51 -6.50 -35.21
C ASN A 7 41.48 -6.54 -33.66
N TYR A 8 41.78 -5.44 -32.98
CA TYR A 8 41.59 -5.33 -31.53
C TYR A 8 40.22 -4.75 -31.15
N LEU A 9 39.17 -5.07 -31.92
CA LEU A 9 37.79 -4.79 -31.50
C LEU A 9 37.48 -5.63 -30.25
N GLN A 10 36.99 -4.98 -29.20
CA GLN A 10 36.77 -5.61 -27.90
C GLN A 10 35.83 -6.82 -28.06
N PRO A 11 36.17 -8.03 -27.56
CA PRO A 11 35.39 -9.25 -27.76
C PRO A 11 33.91 -9.12 -27.39
N LEU A 12 33.60 -8.28 -26.39
CA LEU A 12 32.25 -7.99 -25.92
C LEU A 12 31.39 -7.25 -26.94
N GLU A 13 31.97 -6.40 -27.78
CA GLU A 13 31.24 -5.57 -28.76
C GLU A 13 30.81 -6.37 -30.00
N ARG A 14 31.40 -7.55 -30.22
CA ARG A 14 31.04 -8.46 -31.33
C ARG A 14 29.99 -9.50 -30.94
N LEU A 15 29.61 -9.55 -29.67
CA LEU A 15 28.61 -10.51 -29.22
C LEU A 15 27.20 -10.05 -29.63
N PRO A 16 26.32 -10.98 -30.05
CA PRO A 16 24.88 -10.70 -30.12
C PRO A 16 24.35 -10.20 -28.78
N ILE A 17 23.34 -9.33 -28.82
CA ILE A 17 22.79 -8.69 -27.63
C ILE A 17 22.31 -9.73 -26.60
N GLU A 18 21.74 -10.84 -27.05
CA GLU A 18 21.25 -11.93 -26.21
C GLU A 18 22.38 -12.58 -25.41
N MET A 19 23.56 -12.74 -26.02
CA MET A 19 24.74 -13.27 -25.35
C MET A 19 25.29 -12.27 -24.35
N LEU A 20 25.33 -10.98 -24.71
CA LEU A 20 25.75 -9.91 -23.80
C LEU A 20 24.82 -9.80 -22.59
N LEU A 21 23.51 -9.89 -22.79
CA LEU A 21 22.51 -9.92 -21.72
C LEU A 21 22.66 -11.17 -20.83
N ARG A 22 22.92 -12.34 -21.43
CA ARG A 22 23.13 -13.58 -20.68
C ARG A 22 24.38 -13.52 -19.80
N ILE A 23 25.49 -12.98 -20.32
CA ILE A 23 26.72 -12.77 -19.54
C ILE A 23 26.44 -11.78 -18.40
N THR A 24 25.86 -10.63 -18.75
CA THR A 24 25.65 -9.54 -17.78
C THR A 24 24.64 -9.90 -16.71
N ARG A 25 23.68 -10.80 -16.95
CA ARG A 25 22.72 -11.31 -15.96
C ARG A 25 23.37 -11.93 -14.71
N HIS A 26 24.59 -12.45 -14.82
CA HIS A 26 25.31 -13.05 -13.69
C HIS A 26 26.20 -12.06 -12.91
N LEU A 27 26.24 -10.79 -13.34
CA LEU A 27 27.03 -9.76 -12.68
C LEU A 27 26.29 -9.16 -11.48
N SER A 28 27.07 -8.79 -10.47
CA SER A 28 26.61 -7.92 -9.40
C SER A 28 26.15 -6.57 -9.96
N THR A 29 25.37 -5.80 -9.19
CA THR A 29 24.94 -4.46 -9.64
C THR A 29 26.15 -3.56 -9.92
N THR A 30 27.18 -3.63 -9.06
CA THR A 30 28.41 -2.84 -9.22
C THR A 30 29.14 -3.19 -10.51
N ASP A 31 29.32 -4.48 -10.79
CA ASP A 31 30.04 -4.93 -11.98
C ASP A 31 29.26 -4.63 -13.25
N LEU A 32 27.93 -4.79 -13.24
CA LEU A 32 27.08 -4.41 -14.36
C LEU A 32 27.19 -2.91 -14.66
N CYS A 33 27.15 -2.06 -13.64
CA CYS A 33 27.34 -0.62 -13.79
C CYS A 33 28.71 -0.32 -14.40
N THR A 34 29.77 -0.98 -13.95
CA THR A 34 31.11 -0.82 -14.53
C THR A 34 31.16 -1.27 -15.99
N VAL A 35 30.62 -2.45 -16.32
CA VAL A 35 30.61 -3.00 -17.68
C VAL A 35 29.90 -2.05 -18.65
N ARG A 36 28.77 -1.48 -18.25
CA ARG A 36 28.04 -0.49 -19.06
C ARG A 36 28.88 0.74 -19.39
N LEU A 37 29.82 1.11 -18.53
CA LEU A 37 30.67 2.28 -18.70
C LEU A 37 31.96 1.99 -19.48
N VAL A 38 32.23 0.74 -19.87
CA VAL A 38 33.44 0.35 -20.62
C VAL A 38 33.46 0.97 -22.02
N SER A 39 32.33 0.97 -22.73
CA SER A 39 32.22 1.59 -24.06
C SER A 39 30.81 2.09 -24.35
N ARG A 40 30.69 3.10 -25.24
CA ARG A 40 29.38 3.64 -25.66
C ARG A 40 28.53 2.61 -26.39
N THR A 41 29.15 1.64 -27.07
CA THR A 41 28.45 0.58 -27.79
C THR A 41 27.79 -0.37 -26.80
N ILE A 42 28.54 -0.83 -25.79
CA ILE A 42 28.02 -1.69 -24.72
C ILE A 42 26.97 -0.95 -23.90
N GLU A 43 27.19 0.33 -23.60
CA GLU A 43 26.24 1.19 -22.89
C GLU A 43 24.87 1.19 -23.58
N ARG A 44 24.84 1.52 -24.89
CA ARG A 44 23.62 1.55 -25.69
C ARG A 44 22.96 0.18 -25.79
N ALA A 45 23.75 -0.86 -26.02
CA ALA A 45 23.26 -2.24 -26.14
C ALA A 45 22.55 -2.69 -24.85
N LEU A 46 23.12 -2.37 -23.69
CA LEU A 46 22.59 -2.77 -22.38
C LEU A 46 21.56 -1.79 -21.80
N PHE A 47 21.45 -0.57 -22.33
CA PHE A 47 20.69 0.51 -21.70
C PHE A 47 19.24 0.13 -21.46
N HIS A 48 18.56 -0.49 -22.44
CA HIS A 48 17.15 -0.86 -22.31
C HIS A 48 16.91 -1.87 -21.18
N SER A 49 17.69 -2.96 -21.13
CA SER A 49 17.58 -3.94 -20.04
C SER A 49 17.94 -3.31 -18.69
N PHE A 50 18.95 -2.44 -18.67
CA PHE A 50 19.38 -1.76 -17.46
C PHE A 50 18.31 -0.78 -16.95
N SER A 51 17.76 0.07 -17.82
CA SER A 51 16.74 1.04 -17.40
C SER A 51 15.51 0.31 -16.88
N HIS A 52 15.08 -0.74 -17.58
CA HIS A 52 13.96 -1.57 -17.15
C HIS A 52 14.23 -2.22 -15.77
N GLU A 53 15.43 -2.75 -15.55
CA GLU A 53 15.77 -3.39 -14.28
C GLU A 53 15.88 -2.40 -13.11
N PHE A 54 16.54 -1.24 -13.30
CA PHE A 54 16.90 -0.34 -12.20
C PHE A 54 16.02 0.92 -12.04
N PHE A 55 15.18 1.20 -13.05
CA PHE A 55 14.37 2.43 -13.12
C PHE A 55 12.90 2.17 -13.40
N ARG A 56 12.45 0.95 -13.71
CA ARG A 56 11.00 0.70 -13.84
C ARG A 56 10.24 0.89 -12.53
N ARG A 57 10.85 0.43 -11.44
CA ARG A 57 10.38 0.61 -10.06
C ARG A 57 11.51 1.17 -9.23
N LYS A 58 11.26 2.22 -8.46
CA LYS A 58 12.31 2.82 -7.61
C LYS A 58 11.75 3.38 -6.32
N GLN A 59 12.50 3.15 -5.24
CA GLN A 59 12.17 3.61 -3.90
C GLN A 59 13.01 4.83 -3.52
N PHE A 60 12.36 5.83 -2.91
CA PHE A 60 12.95 7.08 -2.50
C PHE A 60 12.64 7.36 -1.03
N MET A 61 13.58 8.00 -0.34
CA MET A 61 13.34 8.59 0.97
C MET A 61 12.84 10.02 0.79
N LEU A 62 12.03 10.55 1.72
CA LEU A 62 11.69 11.98 1.76
C LEU A 62 12.85 12.81 2.33
N THR A 63 13.87 13.03 1.51
CA THR A 63 14.99 13.94 1.76
C THR A 63 15.33 14.74 0.50
N ASP A 64 15.97 15.89 0.67
CA ASP A 64 16.43 16.74 -0.43
C ASP A 64 17.23 15.97 -1.48
N PHE A 65 18.24 15.22 -1.04
CA PHE A 65 19.10 14.44 -1.92
C PHE A 65 18.32 13.41 -2.74
N SER A 66 17.40 12.69 -2.09
CA SER A 66 16.60 11.66 -2.73
C SER A 66 15.57 12.23 -3.71
N LEU A 67 14.89 13.31 -3.34
CA LEU A 67 13.92 13.96 -4.23
C LEU A 67 14.59 14.69 -5.39
N GLN A 68 15.80 15.22 -5.21
CA GLN A 68 16.56 15.77 -6.32
C GLN A 68 16.93 14.67 -7.34
N ALA A 69 17.34 13.49 -6.87
CA ALA A 69 17.60 12.37 -7.79
C ALA A 69 16.33 11.94 -8.55
N LEU A 70 15.15 11.94 -7.91
CA LEU A 70 13.88 11.70 -8.60
C LEU A 70 13.60 12.78 -9.65
N LEU A 71 13.85 14.06 -9.36
CA LEU A 71 13.74 15.15 -10.33
C LEU A 71 14.69 14.94 -11.52
N ASP A 72 15.95 14.63 -11.28
CA ASP A 72 16.95 14.41 -12.32
C ASP A 72 16.55 13.23 -13.23
N ILE A 73 16.02 12.14 -12.63
CA ILE A 73 15.47 10.99 -13.37
C ILE A 73 14.26 11.42 -14.21
N SER A 74 13.35 12.21 -13.64
CA SER A 74 12.14 12.67 -14.33
C SER A 74 12.46 13.60 -15.51
N GLN A 75 13.57 14.33 -15.47
CA GLN A 75 14.00 15.22 -16.55
C GLN A 75 14.86 14.50 -17.60
N HIS A 76 15.37 13.32 -17.28
CA HIS A 76 16.21 12.56 -18.19
C HIS A 76 15.36 12.05 -19.38
N PRO A 77 15.80 12.26 -20.65
CA PRO A 77 15.00 11.94 -21.84
C PRO A 77 14.47 10.50 -21.90
N THR A 78 15.29 9.52 -21.50
CA THR A 78 14.93 8.10 -21.58
C THR A 78 14.46 7.48 -20.25
N LEU A 79 15.05 7.86 -19.11
CA LEU A 79 14.70 7.26 -17.82
C LEU A 79 13.31 7.68 -17.32
N SER A 80 12.88 8.91 -17.64
CA SER A 80 11.53 9.40 -17.34
C SER A 80 10.43 8.53 -17.94
N GLN A 81 10.68 7.97 -19.13
CA GLN A 81 9.77 7.06 -19.83
C GLN A 81 9.76 5.66 -19.20
N THR A 82 10.80 5.30 -18.45
CA THR A 82 10.92 3.94 -17.90
C THR A 82 10.23 3.80 -16.54
N LEU A 83 10.23 4.87 -15.74
CA LEU A 83 9.72 4.84 -14.36
C LEU A 83 8.18 4.77 -14.32
N GLN A 84 7.68 3.62 -13.86
CA GLN A 84 6.24 3.31 -13.76
C GLN A 84 5.75 3.23 -12.32
N HIS A 85 6.62 2.85 -11.40
CA HIS A 85 6.30 2.69 -9.98
C HIS A 85 7.29 3.50 -9.14
N VAL A 86 6.78 4.48 -8.41
CA VAL A 86 7.56 5.26 -7.44
C VAL A 86 7.11 4.88 -6.03
N SER A 87 8.03 4.40 -5.21
CA SER A 87 7.76 4.04 -3.83
C SER A 87 8.45 5.00 -2.88
N PHE A 88 7.85 5.27 -1.74
CA PHE A 88 8.42 6.09 -0.68
C PHE A 88 8.64 5.24 0.56
N GLY A 89 9.90 5.08 0.95
CA GLY A 89 10.26 4.48 2.23
C GLY A 89 9.99 5.48 3.36
N LEU A 90 9.55 4.96 4.51
CA LEU A 90 9.33 5.77 5.72
C LEU A 90 10.63 6.03 6.49
N ASP A 91 11.76 6.13 5.80
CA ASP A 91 13.06 6.44 6.36
C ASP A 91 13.07 7.84 6.98
N ARG A 92 13.25 7.90 8.30
CA ARG A 92 13.24 9.16 9.05
C ARG A 92 14.44 9.25 9.97
N PHE A 93 14.98 10.46 10.08
CA PHE A 93 15.93 10.81 11.14
C PHE A 93 15.17 10.88 12.48
N PRO A 94 15.61 10.15 13.52
CA PRO A 94 14.94 10.14 14.81
C PRO A 94 15.05 11.52 15.48
N ASN A 95 13.92 12.00 16.01
CA ASN A 95 13.85 13.31 16.69
C ASN A 95 14.47 13.30 18.10
N LYS A 96 15.01 12.16 18.56
CA LYS A 96 15.65 12.04 19.88
C LYS A 96 17.12 11.67 19.71
N LEU A 97 18.01 12.54 20.21
CA LEU A 97 19.43 12.25 20.38
C LEU A 97 19.62 11.33 21.59
N ILE A 98 19.24 10.07 21.47
CA ILE A 98 19.44 9.09 22.55
C ILE A 98 20.89 8.56 22.52
N GLU A 99 21.55 8.63 21.37
CA GLU A 99 22.82 7.96 21.13
C GLU A 99 23.98 8.94 20.96
N LYS A 100 25.15 8.55 21.47
CA LYS A 100 26.40 9.30 21.31
C LYS A 100 26.94 9.05 19.91
N PHE A 101 27.11 10.10 19.12
CA PHE A 101 27.84 10.03 17.86
C PHE A 101 29.34 9.81 18.12
N GLU A 102 30.01 9.13 17.19
CA GLU A 102 31.46 8.88 17.23
C GLU A 102 32.28 10.17 17.15
N SER A 103 31.77 11.21 16.48
CA SER A 103 32.43 12.50 16.31
C SER A 103 31.45 13.67 16.35
N GLU A 104 31.98 14.85 16.68
CA GLU A 104 31.24 16.11 16.62
C GLU A 104 30.77 16.43 15.19
N GLU A 105 31.61 16.14 14.18
CA GLU A 105 31.26 16.33 12.77
C GLU A 105 30.03 15.51 12.35
N LYS A 106 29.98 14.22 12.70
CA LYS A 106 28.81 13.36 12.43
C LYS A 106 27.55 13.85 13.16
N THR A 107 27.71 14.39 14.38
CA THR A 107 26.61 15.01 15.13
C THR A 107 26.04 16.22 14.38
N VAL A 108 26.93 17.10 13.88
CA VAL A 108 26.54 18.29 13.12
C VAL A 108 25.85 17.89 11.81
N LEU A 109 26.41 16.93 11.07
CA LEU A 109 25.80 16.42 9.83
C LEU A 109 24.42 15.81 10.07
N PHE A 110 24.26 15.02 11.14
CA PHE A 110 22.96 14.49 11.54
C PHE A 110 21.95 15.62 11.82
N GLN A 111 22.33 16.63 12.59
CA GLN A 111 21.45 17.75 12.92
C GLN A 111 21.02 18.54 11.68
N ILE A 112 21.94 18.75 10.75
CA ILE A 112 21.65 19.39 9.46
C ILE A 112 20.67 18.53 8.66
N ALA A 113 20.92 17.23 8.53
CA ALA A 113 20.07 16.32 7.77
C ALA A 113 18.65 16.19 8.37
N LEU A 114 18.55 16.09 9.70
CA LEU A 114 17.27 16.12 10.42
C LEU A 114 16.52 17.42 10.17
N GLY A 115 17.19 18.57 10.31
CA GLY A 115 16.61 19.89 10.05
C GLY A 115 16.13 20.05 8.61
N GLN A 116 16.89 19.52 7.64
CA GLN A 116 16.52 19.51 6.22
C GLN A 116 15.30 18.64 5.96
N GLN A 117 15.26 17.41 6.47
CA GLN A 117 14.09 16.53 6.32
C GLN A 117 12.84 17.16 6.94
N MET A 118 12.95 17.73 8.14
CA MET A 118 11.83 18.44 8.77
C MET A 118 11.38 19.65 7.96
N SER A 119 12.32 20.46 7.46
CA SER A 119 12.00 21.61 6.61
C SER A 119 11.30 21.17 5.32
N LEU A 120 11.76 20.07 4.71
CA LEU A 120 11.20 19.54 3.47
C LEU A 120 9.72 19.17 3.63
N THR A 121 9.36 18.53 4.75
CA THR A 121 7.99 18.07 4.99
C THR A 121 7.07 19.18 5.49
N CYS A 122 7.60 20.13 6.29
CA CYS A 122 6.78 21.15 6.94
C CYS A 122 6.54 22.41 6.10
N THR A 123 7.39 22.72 5.11
CA THR A 123 7.32 23.99 4.35
C THR A 123 6.57 23.89 3.02
N GLY A 124 6.12 22.69 2.63
CA GLY A 124 5.56 22.42 1.31
C GLY A 124 6.63 22.21 0.21
N ARG A 125 7.91 22.38 0.52
CA ARG A 125 8.99 22.18 -0.45
C ARG A 125 9.04 20.74 -1.00
N GLY A 126 8.77 19.73 -0.16
CA GLY A 126 8.66 18.34 -0.62
C GLY A 126 7.52 18.14 -1.62
N VAL A 127 6.37 18.79 -1.40
CA VAL A 127 5.22 18.79 -2.33
C VAL A 127 5.64 19.38 -3.68
N ASP A 128 6.38 20.49 -3.67
CA ASP A 128 6.83 21.16 -4.89
C ASP A 128 7.81 20.32 -5.71
N MET A 129 8.80 19.71 -5.05
CA MET A 129 9.77 18.84 -5.71
C MET A 129 9.10 17.60 -6.31
N LEU A 130 8.22 16.95 -5.55
CA LEU A 130 7.47 15.80 -6.02
C LEU A 130 6.52 16.15 -7.17
N ALA A 131 5.82 17.29 -7.09
CA ALA A 131 4.92 17.72 -8.14
C ALA A 131 5.66 17.97 -9.45
N ALA A 132 6.83 18.63 -9.38
CA ALA A 132 7.68 18.87 -10.54
C ALA A 132 8.23 17.56 -11.12
N ALA A 133 8.58 16.58 -10.28
CA ALA A 133 9.02 15.27 -10.75
C ALA A 133 7.88 14.49 -11.42
N PHE A 134 6.74 14.33 -10.74
CA PHE A 134 5.59 13.59 -11.26
C PHE A 134 5.06 14.17 -12.56
N ALA A 135 5.08 15.50 -12.73
CA ALA A 135 4.70 16.16 -13.97
C ALA A 135 5.53 15.72 -15.19
N ASN A 136 6.74 15.22 -14.98
CA ASN A 136 7.66 14.76 -16.02
C ASN A 136 7.73 13.23 -16.14
N LEU A 137 6.85 12.47 -15.46
CA LEU A 137 6.80 11.01 -15.53
C LEU A 137 5.56 10.54 -16.29
N PRO A 138 5.61 10.42 -17.63
CA PRO A 138 4.43 10.14 -18.45
C PRO A 138 3.86 8.74 -18.24
N ASN A 139 4.69 7.79 -17.81
CA ASN A 139 4.29 6.39 -17.60
C ASN A 139 4.07 6.06 -16.12
N LEU A 140 3.95 7.06 -15.24
CA LEU A 140 3.69 6.83 -13.81
C LEU A 140 2.33 6.17 -13.60
N GLN A 141 2.33 4.92 -13.15
CA GLN A 141 1.12 4.13 -12.91
C GLN A 141 0.83 3.96 -11.42
N THR A 142 1.87 3.73 -10.61
CA THR A 142 1.73 3.39 -9.19
C THR A 142 2.59 4.31 -8.34
N VAL A 143 1.98 4.83 -7.28
CA VAL A 143 2.70 5.45 -6.16
C VAL A 143 2.45 4.63 -4.91
N ASP A 144 3.52 4.28 -4.22
CA ASP A 144 3.51 3.38 -3.06
C ASP A 144 4.21 4.02 -1.85
N ILE A 145 3.81 3.63 -0.64
CA ILE A 145 4.42 4.02 0.63
C ILE A 145 4.61 2.76 1.46
N ARG A 146 5.82 2.55 1.97
CA ARG A 146 6.16 1.36 2.75
C ARG A 146 7.19 1.60 3.85
N ASP A 147 7.14 0.75 4.86
CA ASP A 147 8.05 0.72 6.02
C ASP A 147 9.09 -0.41 5.93
N PHE A 148 9.32 -0.93 4.73
CA PHE A 148 10.29 -1.99 4.48
C PHE A 148 10.96 -1.82 3.12
N ASP A 149 12.13 -2.43 3.00
CA ASP A 149 12.92 -2.44 1.78
C ASP A 149 12.61 -3.66 0.91
N SER A 150 12.71 -3.49 -0.41
CA SER A 150 12.42 -4.59 -1.33
C SER A 150 13.53 -5.65 -1.32
N ARG A 151 13.16 -6.92 -1.13
CA ARG A 151 14.08 -8.07 -1.21
C ARG A 151 14.27 -8.60 -2.63
N THR A 152 13.67 -7.97 -3.64
CA THR A 152 13.72 -8.43 -5.05
C THR A 152 15.10 -8.28 -5.72
N ARG A 153 16.20 -8.08 -4.97
CA ARG A 153 17.56 -7.90 -5.50
C ARG A 153 18.21 -9.23 -5.84
N PHE A 154 17.84 -9.85 -6.96
CA PHE A 154 18.45 -11.14 -7.33
C PHE A 154 19.96 -11.06 -7.62
N ARG A 155 20.49 -9.89 -8.04
CA ARG A 155 21.91 -9.74 -8.45
C ARG A 155 22.93 -9.76 -7.32
N ASP A 156 22.56 -9.26 -6.15
CA ASP A 156 23.53 -8.98 -5.07
C ASP A 156 23.38 -9.93 -3.88
N GLY A 157 22.66 -11.03 -4.11
CA GLY A 157 22.44 -12.10 -3.16
C GLY A 157 21.17 -11.93 -2.32
N PRO A 158 20.69 -13.03 -1.70
CA PRO A 158 19.42 -13.06 -0.98
C PRO A 158 19.38 -12.17 0.26
N SER A 159 20.54 -11.77 0.80
CA SER A 159 20.65 -10.95 2.01
C SER A 159 20.68 -9.44 1.73
N ARG A 160 20.55 -9.00 0.47
CA ARG A 160 20.63 -7.57 0.10
C ARG A 160 19.25 -7.02 -0.25
N ALA A 161 18.81 -6.01 0.49
CA ALA A 161 17.60 -5.27 0.18
C ALA A 161 17.86 -4.04 -0.70
N TRP A 162 16.85 -3.60 -1.45
CA TRP A 162 16.79 -2.30 -2.11
C TRP A 162 16.28 -1.26 -1.11
N HIS A 163 17.22 -0.58 -0.49
CA HIS A 163 16.91 0.58 0.33
C HIS A 163 16.41 1.76 -0.51
N SER A 164 15.69 2.66 0.15
CA SER A 164 15.39 3.98 -0.40
C SER A 164 16.64 4.69 -0.93
N TYR A 165 16.50 5.38 -2.06
CA TYR A 165 17.58 6.21 -2.58
C TYR A 165 18.01 7.24 -1.52
N GLY A 166 19.32 7.37 -1.30
CA GLY A 166 19.90 8.20 -0.24
C GLY A 166 20.21 7.47 1.06
N TYR A 167 19.60 6.32 1.35
CA TYR A 167 19.85 5.56 2.59
C TYR A 167 21.33 5.23 2.79
N ALA A 168 21.97 4.62 1.79
CA ALA A 168 23.38 4.25 1.86
C ALA A 168 24.32 5.47 1.91
N THR A 169 23.91 6.62 1.36
CA THR A 169 24.67 7.87 1.43
C THR A 169 24.65 8.42 2.86
N VAL A 170 23.48 8.46 3.49
CA VAL A 170 23.35 8.84 4.90
C VAL A 170 24.18 7.91 5.80
N GLY A 171 24.15 6.60 5.53
CA GLY A 171 24.98 5.61 6.22
C GLY A 171 26.48 5.95 6.20
N LYS A 172 26.98 6.39 5.04
CA LYS A 172 28.40 6.77 4.86
C LYS A 172 28.75 8.10 5.53
N GLU A 173 27.86 9.09 5.44
CA GLU A 173 28.14 10.46 5.93
C GLU A 173 27.92 10.61 7.43
N VAL A 174 26.87 10.00 7.96
CA VAL A 174 26.41 10.17 9.35
C VAL A 174 26.68 8.93 10.21
N GLY A 175 26.75 7.75 9.58
CA GLY A 175 26.96 6.45 10.24
C GLY A 175 25.82 5.47 9.94
N GLU A 176 26.06 4.18 10.14
CA GLU A 176 25.02 3.15 9.97
C GLU A 176 24.02 3.18 11.14
N GLY A 177 22.76 2.82 10.89
CA GLY A 177 21.73 2.67 11.92
C GLY A 177 20.98 3.94 12.33
N TRP A 178 21.33 5.12 11.79
CA TRP A 178 20.68 6.39 12.16
C TRP A 178 19.32 6.62 11.50
N LEU A 179 19.02 5.94 10.39
CA LEU A 179 17.70 5.97 9.76
C LEU A 179 16.86 4.84 10.32
N ARG A 180 15.62 5.16 10.70
CA ARG A 180 14.62 4.18 11.11
C ARG A 180 13.39 4.33 10.23
N HIS A 181 12.73 3.22 9.91
CA HIS A 181 11.38 3.30 9.35
C HIS A 181 10.44 3.80 10.45
N ASP A 182 10.04 5.06 10.36
CA ASP A 182 9.10 5.67 11.31
C ASP A 182 7.70 5.60 10.73
N VAL A 183 6.98 4.55 11.09
CA VAL A 183 5.59 4.32 10.66
C VAL A 183 4.62 5.43 11.08
N THR A 184 4.96 6.25 12.09
CA THR A 184 4.14 7.42 12.45
C THR A 184 4.18 8.51 11.36
N PHE A 185 5.16 8.45 10.48
CA PHE A 185 5.35 9.34 9.34
C PHE A 185 4.49 8.97 8.12
N ALA A 186 3.81 7.82 8.14
CA ALA A 186 3.02 7.32 7.00
C ALA A 186 1.90 8.29 6.57
N SER A 187 1.15 8.83 7.54
CA SER A 187 0.04 9.75 7.25
C SER A 187 0.53 11.07 6.64
N GLU A 188 1.65 11.61 7.14
CA GLU A 188 2.27 12.84 6.63
C GLU A 188 2.81 12.63 5.21
N THR A 189 3.52 11.52 5.00
CA THR A 189 4.04 11.11 3.68
C THR A 189 2.91 10.96 2.66
N PHE A 190 1.81 10.32 3.04
CA PHE A 190 0.63 10.17 2.19
C PHE A 190 0.02 11.51 1.81
N SER A 191 -0.17 12.42 2.76
CA SER A 191 -0.70 13.77 2.49
C SER A 191 0.22 14.58 1.58
N ILE A 192 1.54 14.51 1.76
CA ILE A 192 2.53 15.17 0.90
C ILE A 192 2.44 14.64 -0.54
N ILE A 193 2.40 13.32 -0.70
CA ILE A 193 2.30 12.66 -2.02
C ILE A 193 1.00 13.03 -2.71
N LEU A 194 -0.13 12.97 -1.99
CA LEU A 194 -1.44 13.27 -2.56
C LEU A 194 -1.52 14.75 -3.00
N ALA A 195 -1.00 15.67 -2.20
CA ALA A 195 -0.89 17.09 -2.57
C ALA A 195 0.04 17.31 -3.78
N ALA A 196 1.16 16.58 -3.86
CA ALA A 196 2.08 16.66 -4.98
C ALA A 196 1.46 16.16 -6.28
N LEU A 197 0.72 15.04 -6.23
CA LEU A 197 -0.04 14.52 -7.36
C LEU A 197 -1.12 15.50 -7.81
N ALA A 198 -1.83 16.14 -6.88
CA ALA A 198 -2.81 17.16 -7.22
C ALA A 198 -2.17 18.35 -7.95
N LYS A 199 -1.00 18.81 -7.48
CA LYS A 199 -0.26 19.90 -8.14
C LYS A 199 0.29 19.47 -9.51
N ALA A 200 0.82 18.26 -9.64
CA ALA A 200 1.27 17.71 -10.92
C ALA A 200 0.10 17.55 -11.91
N ASN A 201 -1.06 17.12 -11.43
CA ASN A 201 -2.29 17.03 -12.23
C ASN A 201 -2.72 18.39 -12.78
N ALA A 202 -2.65 19.44 -11.95
CA ALA A 202 -3.01 20.79 -12.38
C ALA A 202 -2.14 21.33 -13.53
N VAL A 203 -0.88 20.88 -13.61
CA VAL A 203 0.10 21.36 -14.61
C VAL A 203 0.17 20.44 -15.83
N ALA A 204 0.24 19.13 -15.62
CA ALA A 204 0.55 18.14 -16.65
C ALA A 204 -0.52 17.04 -16.79
N GLY A 205 -1.63 17.12 -16.05
CA GLY A 205 -2.72 16.13 -16.15
C GLY A 205 -2.39 14.75 -15.59
N VAL A 206 -1.33 14.63 -14.77
CA VAL A 206 -0.87 13.36 -14.16
C VAL A 206 -1.99 12.70 -13.34
N ARG A 207 -2.22 11.41 -13.60
CA ARG A 207 -3.24 10.58 -12.92
C ARG A 207 -2.74 9.14 -12.78
N PRO A 208 -1.98 8.80 -11.72
CA PRO A 208 -1.61 7.41 -11.49
C PRO A 208 -2.88 6.57 -11.31
N SER A 209 -2.84 5.32 -11.77
CA SER A 209 -3.96 4.39 -11.63
C SER A 209 -4.01 3.77 -10.24
N ASN A 210 -2.87 3.69 -9.55
CA ASN A 210 -2.74 2.92 -8.33
C ASN A 210 -2.09 3.76 -7.22
N LEU A 211 -2.69 3.71 -6.03
CA LEU A 211 -2.13 4.27 -4.81
C LEU A 211 -2.09 3.19 -3.72
N GLN A 212 -0.91 2.98 -3.15
CA GLN A 212 -0.64 1.89 -2.22
C GLN A 212 0.04 2.40 -0.96
N VAL A 213 -0.37 1.87 0.19
CA VAL A 213 0.31 2.01 1.47
C VAL A 213 0.36 0.65 2.12
N MET A 214 1.56 0.07 2.22
CA MET A 214 1.80 -1.28 2.73
C MET A 214 2.74 -1.20 3.93
N LEU A 215 2.25 -1.54 5.11
CA LEU A 215 3.00 -1.45 6.36
C LEU A 215 3.14 -2.84 6.99
N ARG A 216 4.36 -3.22 7.35
CA ARG A 216 4.63 -4.42 8.14
C ARG A 216 4.41 -4.17 9.62
N ALA A 217 4.58 -2.93 10.10
CA ALA A 217 4.30 -2.56 11.48
C ALA A 217 2.79 -2.58 11.79
N ARG A 218 2.26 -3.75 12.15
CA ARG A 218 0.82 -4.04 12.33
C ARG A 218 0.11 -3.19 13.40
N ARG A 219 0.86 -2.46 14.24
CA ARG A 219 0.31 -1.54 15.26
C ARG A 219 -0.02 -0.15 14.69
N PHE A 220 0.43 0.17 13.48
CA PHE A 220 0.36 1.50 12.88
C PHE A 220 -0.35 1.46 11.52
N GLY A 221 -0.86 2.61 11.11
CA GLY A 221 -1.60 2.75 9.86
C GLY A 221 -1.94 4.20 9.56
N LEU A 222 -2.48 4.45 8.37
CA LEU A 222 -2.97 5.76 7.99
C LEU A 222 -4.11 6.19 8.92
N THR A 223 -3.97 7.39 9.47
CA THR A 223 -4.98 8.00 10.31
C THR A 223 -5.98 8.78 9.46
N ALA A 224 -7.09 9.22 10.07
CA ALA A 224 -8.09 10.07 9.42
C ALA A 224 -7.50 11.29 8.70
N ARG A 225 -6.45 11.88 9.25
CA ARG A 225 -5.81 13.09 8.72
C ARG A 225 -5.18 12.89 7.33
N ALA A 226 -4.77 11.66 7.01
CA ALA A 226 -4.21 11.33 5.70
C ALA A 226 -5.22 11.53 4.57
N PHE A 227 -6.51 11.42 4.87
CA PHE A 227 -7.62 11.46 3.90
C PHE A 227 -8.33 12.81 3.83
N ASP A 228 -7.73 13.85 4.42
CA ASP A 228 -8.26 15.19 4.32
C ASP A 228 -8.09 15.73 2.89
N LEU A 229 -9.22 16.01 2.24
CA LEU A 229 -9.27 16.58 0.88
C LEU A 229 -9.45 18.10 0.88
N THR A 230 -9.35 18.74 2.04
CA THR A 230 -9.37 20.20 2.11
C THR A 230 -8.18 20.81 1.37
N VAL A 231 -8.47 21.93 0.72
CA VAL A 231 -7.45 22.76 0.07
C VAL A 231 -7.47 24.14 0.71
N ALA A 232 -6.33 24.82 0.68
CA ALA A 232 -6.25 26.17 1.21
C ALA A 232 -7.29 27.09 0.54
N PRO A 233 -7.89 28.05 1.27
CA PRO A 233 -8.88 28.97 0.70
C PRO A 233 -8.38 29.62 -0.59
N GLY A 234 -9.22 29.64 -1.63
CA GLY A 234 -8.88 30.17 -2.95
C GLY A 234 -8.13 29.20 -3.87
N THR A 235 -7.77 28.01 -3.38
CA THR A 235 -7.17 26.94 -4.22
C THR A 235 -8.27 26.13 -4.90
N ASN A 236 -8.07 25.78 -6.17
CA ASN A 236 -9.00 24.91 -6.89
C ASN A 236 -8.88 23.46 -6.39
N PRO A 237 -9.95 22.83 -5.85
CA PRO A 237 -9.92 21.44 -5.41
C PRO A 237 -9.98 20.43 -6.57
N ALA A 238 -10.33 20.86 -7.79
CA ALA A 238 -10.54 19.96 -8.92
C ALA A 238 -9.35 19.04 -9.25
N PRO A 239 -8.08 19.49 -9.21
CA PRO A 239 -6.93 18.61 -9.47
C PRO A 239 -6.80 17.48 -8.44
N MET A 240 -7.06 17.77 -7.15
CA MET A 240 -7.07 16.78 -6.08
C MET A 240 -8.15 15.71 -6.34
N LEU A 241 -9.37 16.17 -6.61
CA LEU A 241 -10.50 15.29 -6.91
C LEU A 241 -10.26 14.47 -8.19
N ALA A 242 -9.60 15.04 -9.20
CA ALA A 242 -9.25 14.36 -10.43
C ALA A 242 -8.22 13.24 -10.23
N VAL A 243 -7.27 13.41 -9.29
CA VAL A 243 -6.35 12.35 -8.89
C VAL A 243 -7.10 11.22 -8.20
N VAL A 244 -7.88 11.53 -7.16
CA VAL A 244 -8.60 10.53 -6.36
C VAL A 244 -9.62 9.76 -7.20
N SER A 245 -10.40 10.48 -8.02
CA SER A 245 -11.35 9.85 -8.94
C SER A 245 -10.68 9.08 -10.07
N GLY A 246 -9.42 9.36 -10.41
CA GLY A 246 -8.66 8.66 -11.45
C GLY A 246 -8.12 7.29 -11.01
N LEU A 247 -8.13 6.99 -9.71
CA LEU A 247 -7.63 5.73 -9.16
C LEU A 247 -8.50 4.54 -9.58
N LYS A 248 -7.84 3.45 -9.99
CA LYS A 248 -8.43 2.14 -10.28
C LYS A 248 -8.15 1.12 -9.17
N GLN A 249 -7.00 1.23 -8.53
CA GLN A 249 -6.59 0.36 -7.43
C GLN A 249 -6.16 1.20 -6.23
N LEU A 250 -6.69 0.82 -5.07
CA LEU A 250 -6.41 1.47 -3.80
C LEU A 250 -6.09 0.40 -2.76
N GLN A 251 -4.87 0.43 -2.21
CA GLN A 251 -4.46 -0.48 -1.15
C GLN A 251 -4.00 0.33 0.05
N LEU A 252 -4.65 0.13 1.19
CA LEU A 252 -4.44 0.98 2.35
C LEU A 252 -4.35 0.17 3.63
N ASP A 253 -3.28 0.41 4.36
CA ASP A 253 -3.15 0.06 5.77
C ASP A 253 -3.65 1.24 6.60
N VAL A 254 -4.79 1.06 7.26
CA VAL A 254 -5.47 2.12 7.99
C VAL A 254 -5.51 1.81 9.48
N ASN A 255 -5.32 2.85 10.28
CA ASN A 255 -5.49 2.78 11.73
C ASN A 255 -6.30 4.00 12.18
N PHE A 256 -7.61 3.78 12.34
CA PHE A 256 -8.52 4.78 12.90
C PHE A 256 -8.63 4.69 14.42
N HIS A 257 -7.69 4.00 15.08
CA HIS A 257 -7.46 4.19 16.50
C HIS A 257 -6.96 5.62 16.69
N THR A 258 -7.91 6.53 16.89
CA THR A 258 -7.66 7.89 17.33
C THR A 258 -6.69 7.87 18.50
N ASP A 259 -5.77 8.85 18.49
CA ASP A 259 -4.93 9.19 19.62
C ASP A 259 -5.75 9.05 20.91
N PRO A 260 -5.34 8.22 21.88
CA PRO A 260 -6.11 8.00 23.11
C PRO A 260 -6.49 9.33 23.79
N ASN A 261 -5.68 10.38 23.64
CA ASN A 261 -5.99 11.72 24.14
C ASN A 261 -7.19 12.36 23.42
N PHE A 262 -7.30 12.17 22.11
CA PHE A 262 -8.38 12.70 21.29
C PHE A 262 -9.72 12.00 21.56
N ASN A 263 -9.70 10.69 21.82
CA ASN A 263 -10.90 9.94 22.21
C ASN A 263 -11.44 10.33 23.58
N HIS A 264 -10.56 10.52 24.57
CA HIS A 264 -10.96 10.97 25.89
C HIS A 264 -11.58 12.36 25.84
N MET A 265 -10.98 13.28 25.08
CA MET A 265 -11.50 14.63 24.88
C MET A 265 -12.84 14.63 24.12
N LEU A 266 -12.98 13.87 23.03
CA LEU A 266 -14.24 13.82 22.29
C LEU A 266 -15.37 13.14 23.08
N ALA A 267 -15.08 12.06 23.81
CA ALA A 267 -16.05 11.43 24.69
C ALA A 267 -16.50 12.37 25.82
N PHE A 268 -15.57 13.16 26.35
CA PHE A 268 -15.86 14.18 27.35
C PHE A 268 -16.70 15.34 26.78
N LEU A 269 -16.38 15.82 25.58
CA LEU A 269 -17.04 16.99 24.97
C LEU A 269 -18.41 16.67 24.35
N ALA A 270 -18.58 15.47 23.77
CA ALA A 270 -19.80 15.13 23.03
C ALA A 270 -20.87 14.43 23.87
N GLY A 271 -20.58 14.06 25.13
CA GLY A 271 -21.49 13.26 25.97
C GLY A 271 -21.88 11.91 25.36
N GLY A 272 -21.13 11.43 24.35
CA GLY A 272 -21.41 10.25 23.56
C GLY A 272 -20.70 9.01 24.08
N THR A 273 -21.13 7.83 23.62
CA THR A 273 -20.43 6.58 23.92
C THR A 273 -19.19 6.45 23.02
N ARG A 274 -18.13 5.78 23.50
CA ARG A 274 -16.87 5.53 22.75
C ARG A 274 -17.09 5.00 21.32
N HIS A 275 -18.21 4.33 21.04
CA HIS A 275 -18.56 3.76 19.73
C HIS A 275 -18.98 4.81 18.68
N GLN A 276 -19.61 5.90 19.06
CA GLN A 276 -20.00 6.97 18.12
C GLN A 276 -18.76 7.73 17.59
N HIS A 277 -17.65 7.71 18.32
CA HIS A 277 -16.45 8.46 17.97
C HIS A 277 -15.62 7.84 16.86
N VAL A 278 -15.59 6.51 16.74
CA VAL A 278 -14.94 5.81 15.62
C VAL A 278 -15.59 6.20 14.29
N SER A 279 -16.92 6.34 14.27
CA SER A 279 -17.66 6.80 13.10
C SER A 279 -17.29 8.22 12.69
N ILE A 280 -17.00 9.12 13.65
CA ILE A 280 -16.62 10.51 13.36
C ILE A 280 -15.17 10.58 12.88
N ALA A 281 -14.29 9.80 13.54
CA ALA A 281 -12.88 9.74 13.18
C ALA A 281 -12.65 9.22 11.76
N SER A 282 -13.48 8.30 11.26
CA SER A 282 -13.33 7.76 9.90
C SER A 282 -13.98 8.62 8.80
N LEU A 283 -14.63 9.76 9.12
CA LEU A 283 -15.35 10.56 8.12
C LEU A 283 -14.46 11.09 6.99
N PRO A 284 -13.23 11.60 7.22
CA PRO A 284 -12.35 12.00 6.12
C PRO A 284 -12.04 10.85 5.16
N PHE A 285 -11.82 9.64 5.70
CA PHE A 285 -11.63 8.44 4.89
C PHE A 285 -12.87 8.08 4.07
N HIS A 286 -14.05 8.13 4.66
CA HIS A 286 -15.30 7.89 3.93
C HIS A 286 -15.54 8.94 2.83
N ALA A 287 -15.19 10.21 3.08
CA ALA A 287 -15.24 11.27 2.08
C ALA A 287 -14.24 11.03 0.95
N PHE A 288 -13.02 10.59 1.27
CA PHE A 288 -12.02 10.19 0.29
C PHE A 288 -12.54 9.06 -0.61
N LEU A 289 -13.07 7.97 -0.03
CA LEU A 289 -13.63 6.86 -0.81
C LEU A 289 -14.84 7.26 -1.66
N ALA A 290 -15.65 8.20 -1.18
CA ALA A 290 -16.77 8.74 -1.96
C ALA A 290 -16.29 9.42 -3.25
N GLN A 291 -15.09 10.02 -3.25
CA GLN A 291 -14.49 10.64 -4.44
C GLN A 291 -13.74 9.63 -5.33
N ALA A 292 -13.37 8.46 -4.81
CA ALA A 292 -12.63 7.42 -5.50
C ALA A 292 -13.53 6.55 -6.41
N ILE A 293 -14.32 7.20 -7.26
CA ILE A 293 -15.44 6.59 -7.99
C ILE A 293 -15.05 5.50 -9.00
N ASN A 294 -13.81 5.54 -9.53
CA ASN A 294 -13.33 4.58 -10.53
C ASN A 294 -12.52 3.42 -9.93
N VAL A 295 -12.44 3.31 -8.59
CA VAL A 295 -11.74 2.21 -7.95
C VAL A 295 -12.50 0.90 -8.18
N GLU A 296 -11.81 -0.04 -8.81
CA GLU A 296 -12.31 -1.40 -9.10
C GLU A 296 -11.70 -2.43 -8.14
N TRP A 297 -10.55 -2.14 -7.56
CA TRP A 297 -9.85 -2.99 -6.58
C TRP A 297 -9.52 -2.18 -5.32
N LEU A 298 -10.12 -2.59 -4.20
CA LEU A 298 -9.90 -2.02 -2.88
C LEU A 298 -9.32 -3.07 -1.92
N ARG A 299 -8.12 -2.81 -1.38
CA ARG A 299 -7.56 -3.55 -0.24
C ARG A 299 -7.55 -2.65 0.99
N LEU A 300 -8.10 -3.14 2.09
CA LEU A 300 -8.10 -2.46 3.38
C LEU A 300 -7.56 -3.40 4.47
N ASN A 301 -6.42 -3.06 5.05
CA ASN A 301 -5.93 -3.69 6.25
C ASN A 301 -6.27 -2.80 7.46
N LEU A 302 -7.06 -3.30 8.40
CA LEU A 302 -7.54 -2.53 9.56
C LEU A 302 -6.60 -2.71 10.77
N GLN A 303 -5.41 -2.13 10.66
CA GLN A 303 -4.32 -2.27 11.62
C GLN A 303 -4.77 -1.93 13.06
N ASN A 304 -4.51 -2.85 14.01
CA ASN A 304 -4.87 -2.75 15.42
C ASN A 304 -6.38 -2.45 15.69
N CYS A 305 -7.28 -2.92 14.83
CA CYS A 305 -8.71 -2.66 14.94
C CYS A 305 -9.48 -3.82 15.57
N LYS A 306 -9.85 -3.65 16.85
CA LYS A 306 -10.70 -4.59 17.61
C LYS A 306 -12.13 -4.68 17.08
N MET A 307 -12.78 -5.83 17.25
CA MET A 307 -14.07 -6.16 16.61
C MET A 307 -15.11 -5.05 16.66
N ARG A 308 -15.42 -4.53 17.86
CA ARG A 308 -16.45 -3.49 18.01
C ARG A 308 -16.16 -2.22 17.20
N ARG A 309 -14.88 -1.87 17.02
CA ARG A 309 -14.49 -0.68 16.25
C ARG A 309 -14.51 -0.96 14.76
N ALA A 310 -14.00 -2.11 14.36
CA ALA A 310 -14.02 -2.56 12.98
C ALA A 310 -15.46 -2.70 12.47
N ASP A 311 -16.36 -3.27 13.29
CA ASP A 311 -17.79 -3.37 12.99
C ASP A 311 -18.44 -1.99 12.80
N VAL A 312 -18.14 -1.03 13.69
CA VAL A 312 -18.60 0.35 13.52
C VAL A 312 -18.09 0.91 12.20
N PHE A 313 -16.79 0.87 11.96
CA PHE A 313 -16.16 1.38 10.74
C PHE A 313 -16.78 0.77 9.47
N ILE A 314 -16.87 -0.57 9.40
CA ILE A 314 -17.47 -1.27 8.26
C ILE A 314 -18.97 -0.99 8.13
N SER A 315 -19.70 -0.82 9.24
CA SER A 315 -21.12 -0.48 9.18
C SER A 315 -21.38 0.88 8.52
N TYR A 316 -20.41 1.80 8.59
CA TYR A 316 -20.46 3.10 7.92
C TYR A 316 -19.99 3.03 6.47
N LEU A 317 -19.16 2.05 6.12
CA LEU A 317 -18.79 1.79 4.73
C LEU A 317 -20.05 1.51 3.87
N GLY A 318 -20.25 2.34 2.86
CA GLY A 318 -21.41 2.31 1.97
C GLY A 318 -22.69 2.98 2.52
N LYS A 319 -22.67 3.59 3.72
CA LYS A 319 -23.74 4.50 4.15
C LYS A 319 -23.53 5.89 3.53
N PRO A 320 -24.58 6.69 3.30
CA PRO A 320 -24.40 8.10 3.02
C PRO A 320 -23.66 8.76 4.17
N LEU A 321 -22.81 9.74 3.84
CA LEU A 321 -22.21 10.61 4.86
C LEU A 321 -23.35 11.36 5.61
N PRO A 322 -23.18 11.71 6.89
CA PRO A 322 -24.19 12.45 7.64
C PRO A 322 -24.41 13.86 7.07
N ASP A 323 -25.66 14.34 7.04
CA ASP A 323 -26.03 15.67 6.49
C ASP A 323 -25.28 16.85 7.13
N TRP A 324 -24.85 16.70 8.39
CA TRP A 324 -24.08 17.71 9.10
C TRP A 324 -22.58 17.72 8.72
N TYR A 325 -22.10 16.71 8.00
CA TYR A 325 -20.70 16.65 7.62
C TYR A 325 -20.41 17.73 6.58
N PRO A 326 -19.44 18.64 6.84
CA PRO A 326 -19.28 19.89 6.10
C PRO A 326 -18.87 19.71 4.63
N PHE A 327 -18.68 18.48 4.14
CA PHE A 327 -18.34 18.17 2.75
C PHE A 327 -19.51 17.62 1.93
N LEU A 328 -20.76 17.65 2.44
CA LEU A 328 -21.94 17.19 1.68
C LEU A 328 -22.87 18.32 1.20
N THR A 329 -22.78 19.52 1.76
CA THR A 329 -23.82 20.52 1.54
C THR A 329 -23.61 21.27 0.23
N SER A 330 -24.44 20.99 -0.77
CA SER A 330 -24.74 21.98 -1.82
C SER A 330 -25.03 23.34 -1.19
N PRO A 331 -24.70 24.47 -1.83
CA PRO A 331 -24.99 25.80 -1.30
C PRO A 331 -26.51 25.96 -1.17
N SER A 332 -27.06 25.62 0.00
CA SER A 332 -28.46 25.88 0.31
C SER A 332 -28.60 27.39 0.49
N SER A 333 -29.29 27.99 -0.45
CA SER A 333 -29.65 29.40 -0.52
C SER A 333 -30.63 29.79 0.59
N SER A 334 -30.20 29.75 1.85
CA SER A 334 -30.91 30.38 2.98
C SER A 334 -30.19 30.13 4.31
N SER A 335 -29.17 30.93 4.61
CA SER A 335 -28.99 31.58 5.92
C SER A 335 -27.59 32.16 6.05
N SER A 336 -27.54 33.37 6.57
CA SER A 336 -26.39 34.18 6.90
C SER A 336 -25.59 33.58 8.08
N SER A 337 -25.01 32.40 7.89
CA SER A 337 -23.90 31.94 8.72
C SER A 337 -22.69 31.74 7.81
N SER A 338 -21.74 32.66 7.92
CA SER A 338 -20.40 32.54 7.34
C SER A 338 -19.67 31.42 8.09
N SER A 339 -19.97 30.18 7.72
CA SER A 339 -19.22 29.02 8.19
C SER A 339 -17.77 29.17 7.73
N LEU A 340 -16.82 28.99 8.66
CA LEU A 340 -15.38 28.91 8.35
C LEU A 340 -15.05 27.73 7.41
N PHE A 341 -15.99 26.80 7.21
CA PHE A 341 -15.85 25.61 6.40
C PHE A 341 -16.74 25.75 5.16
N SER A 342 -16.13 25.84 3.99
CA SER A 342 -16.84 25.83 2.70
C SER A 342 -17.07 24.39 2.24
N PRO A 343 -18.30 24.02 1.86
CA PRO A 343 -18.59 22.66 1.43
C PRO A 343 -18.15 22.41 -0.01
N THR A 344 -17.58 21.23 -0.26
CA THR A 344 -17.47 20.64 -1.60
C THR A 344 -18.67 19.71 -1.85
N PRO A 345 -19.08 19.47 -3.11
CA PRO A 345 -20.12 18.48 -3.40
C PRO A 345 -19.57 17.06 -3.18
N SER A 346 -20.22 16.28 -2.31
CA SER A 346 -19.91 14.85 -2.13
C SER A 346 -21.04 13.95 -2.66
N PRO A 347 -20.72 12.78 -3.21
CA PRO A 347 -21.72 11.81 -3.64
C PRO A 347 -22.40 11.11 -2.46
N SER A 348 -23.61 10.61 -2.70
CA SER A 348 -24.50 10.05 -1.66
C SER A 348 -24.07 8.67 -1.11
N VAL A 349 -22.98 8.07 -1.60
CA VAL A 349 -22.54 6.72 -1.19
C VAL A 349 -21.02 6.70 -1.01
N THR A 350 -20.55 6.10 0.08
CA THR A 350 -19.15 6.06 0.52
C THR A 350 -18.33 4.90 -0.05
N LEU A 351 -18.92 4.07 -0.92
CA LEU A 351 -18.23 2.98 -1.59
C LEU A 351 -18.12 3.25 -3.10
N PRO A 352 -16.97 2.95 -3.72
CA PRO A 352 -16.81 3.06 -5.17
C PRO A 352 -17.87 2.20 -5.90
N PRO A 353 -18.66 2.79 -6.82
CA PRO A 353 -19.73 2.07 -7.51
C PRO A 353 -19.22 0.97 -8.43
N GLY A 354 -17.99 1.10 -8.94
CA GLY A 354 -17.31 0.16 -9.83
C GLY A 354 -16.59 -1.00 -9.12
N LEU A 355 -16.67 -1.11 -7.79
CA LEU A 355 -15.84 -2.05 -7.03
C LEU A 355 -16.12 -3.52 -7.37
N ARG A 356 -15.08 -4.24 -7.82
CA ARG A 356 -15.12 -5.64 -8.27
C ARG A 356 -14.32 -6.57 -7.37
N ARG A 357 -13.18 -6.10 -6.86
CA ARG A 357 -12.30 -6.85 -5.95
C ARG A 357 -12.23 -6.15 -4.61
N LEU A 358 -12.56 -6.89 -3.55
CA LEU A 358 -12.39 -6.44 -2.17
C LEU A 358 -11.42 -7.37 -1.45
N GLU A 359 -10.43 -6.78 -0.82
CA GLU A 359 -9.51 -7.48 0.07
C GLU A 359 -9.58 -6.84 1.45
N LEU A 360 -9.86 -7.65 2.46
CA LEU A 360 -9.87 -7.21 3.85
C LEU A 360 -8.78 -7.96 4.60
N GLY A 361 -8.02 -7.24 5.42
CA GLY A 361 -7.01 -7.87 6.25
C GLY A 361 -6.84 -7.28 7.64
N HIS A 362 -6.15 -8.05 8.49
CA HIS A 362 -5.73 -7.65 9.84
C HIS A 362 -6.85 -7.08 10.71
N SER A 363 -8.05 -7.66 10.67
CA SER A 363 -9.21 -7.15 11.40
C SER A 363 -9.92 -8.24 12.17
N GLU A 364 -10.44 -7.87 13.33
CA GLU A 364 -11.49 -8.63 14.02
C GLU A 364 -12.85 -8.14 13.53
N LEU A 365 -13.79 -9.02 13.16
CA LEU A 365 -15.10 -8.65 12.61
C LEU A 365 -16.19 -9.60 13.07
N SER A 366 -17.42 -9.09 13.18
CA SER A 366 -18.57 -9.97 13.32
C SER A 366 -19.16 -10.37 11.96
N VAL A 367 -19.63 -11.61 11.90
CA VAL A 367 -20.25 -12.20 10.71
C VAL A 367 -21.37 -11.31 10.12
N PRO A 368 -22.31 -10.76 10.91
CA PRO A 368 -23.40 -9.95 10.37
C PRO A 368 -22.90 -8.65 9.71
N HIS A 369 -21.81 -8.05 10.22
CA HIS A 369 -21.26 -6.81 9.68
C HIS A 369 -20.50 -7.06 8.38
N LEU A 370 -19.68 -8.13 8.33
CA LEU A 370 -18.98 -8.53 7.12
C LEU A 370 -19.96 -8.86 5.99
N LEU A 371 -20.96 -9.71 6.24
CA LEU A 371 -21.96 -10.05 5.20
C LEU A 371 -22.76 -8.84 4.74
N ARG A 372 -23.12 -7.92 5.65
CA ARG A 372 -23.79 -6.67 5.30
C ARG A 372 -22.94 -5.79 4.38
N LEU A 373 -21.63 -5.73 4.60
CA LEU A 373 -20.70 -5.04 3.70
C LEU A 373 -20.67 -5.71 2.33
N LEU A 374 -20.43 -7.03 2.27
CA LEU A 374 -20.33 -7.76 1.00
C LEU A 374 -21.60 -7.60 0.15
N ARG A 375 -22.78 -7.71 0.77
CA ARG A 375 -24.09 -7.51 0.12
C ARG A 375 -24.26 -6.12 -0.51
N ARG A 376 -23.58 -5.09 -0.01
CA ARG A 376 -23.65 -3.72 -0.55
C ARG A 376 -22.87 -3.55 -1.85
N ILE A 377 -21.83 -4.36 -2.06
CA ILE A 377 -20.97 -4.25 -3.24
C ILE A 377 -21.64 -5.02 -4.39
N ARG A 378 -22.22 -4.28 -5.34
CA ARG A 378 -23.06 -4.87 -6.40
C ARG A 378 -22.27 -5.65 -7.44
N LEU A 379 -21.04 -5.24 -7.73
CA LEU A 379 -20.20 -5.81 -8.79
C LEU A 379 -19.10 -6.73 -8.26
N LEU A 380 -19.14 -7.08 -6.96
CA LEU A 380 -18.13 -7.91 -6.33
C LEU A 380 -18.04 -9.28 -7.00
N ASN A 381 -16.86 -9.60 -7.52
CA ASN A 381 -16.55 -10.87 -8.15
C ASN A 381 -15.27 -11.53 -7.58
N SER A 382 -14.48 -10.81 -6.79
CA SER A 382 -13.27 -11.33 -6.14
C SER A 382 -13.25 -10.86 -4.69
N LEU A 383 -13.07 -11.80 -3.76
CA LEU A 383 -13.03 -11.55 -2.32
C LEU A 383 -11.77 -12.19 -1.72
N SER A 384 -10.93 -11.40 -1.06
CA SER A 384 -9.82 -11.91 -0.24
C SER A 384 -10.01 -11.54 1.23
N LEU A 385 -9.81 -12.50 2.11
CA LEU A 385 -9.83 -12.32 3.56
C LEU A 385 -8.50 -12.81 4.13
N TRP A 386 -7.66 -11.89 4.59
CA TRP A 386 -6.32 -12.22 5.09
C TRP A 386 -6.14 -11.85 6.56
N ASN A 387 -5.80 -12.82 7.40
CA ASN A 387 -5.63 -12.59 8.84
C ASN A 387 -6.87 -11.91 9.47
N ILE A 388 -8.05 -12.43 9.14
CA ILE A 388 -9.34 -11.97 9.66
C ILE A 388 -9.72 -12.86 10.85
N ALA A 389 -10.08 -12.23 11.96
CA ALA A 389 -10.64 -12.91 13.12
C ALA A 389 -12.17 -12.74 13.16
N LEU A 390 -12.94 -13.81 13.09
CA LEU A 390 -14.40 -13.75 13.21
C LEU A 390 -14.86 -13.97 14.65
N GLY A 391 -15.84 -13.19 15.10
CA GLY A 391 -16.45 -13.32 16.42
C GLY A 391 -17.95 -13.05 16.47
N ASP A 392 -18.55 -13.39 17.61
CA ASP A 392 -19.93 -13.07 17.94
C ASP A 392 -19.99 -11.77 18.77
N PRO A 393 -20.71 -10.72 18.32
CA PRO A 393 -20.77 -9.45 19.03
C PRO A 393 -21.43 -9.55 20.41
N ASP A 394 -22.32 -10.52 20.61
CA ASP A 394 -23.05 -10.69 21.86
C ASP A 394 -22.34 -11.68 22.80
N ASN A 395 -21.36 -12.43 22.31
CA ASN A 395 -20.60 -13.45 23.06
C ASN A 395 -21.52 -14.44 23.81
N THR A 396 -22.76 -14.62 23.32
CA THR A 396 -23.86 -15.27 24.06
C THR A 396 -23.86 -16.78 23.90
N THR A 397 -23.17 -17.29 22.89
CA THR A 397 -23.11 -18.72 22.59
C THR A 397 -21.68 -19.05 22.22
N TYR A 398 -21.20 -20.25 22.57
CA TYR A 398 -19.92 -20.80 22.11
C TYR A 398 -20.14 -21.49 20.76
N PRO A 399 -19.97 -20.87 19.58
CA PRO A 399 -20.07 -21.62 18.36
C PRO A 399 -18.64 -22.09 18.09
N ALA A 400 -18.37 -23.38 18.28
CA ALA A 400 -17.13 -24.01 17.84
C ALA A 400 -16.90 -23.92 16.30
N ALA A 401 -17.67 -23.09 15.59
CA ALA A 401 -17.89 -23.12 14.15
C ALA A 401 -18.35 -21.75 13.58
N ILE A 402 -17.80 -20.61 14.04
CA ILE A 402 -18.20 -19.27 13.50
C ILE A 402 -17.89 -19.18 12.00
N TRP A 403 -16.72 -19.66 11.59
CA TRP A 403 -16.34 -19.73 10.18
C TRP A 403 -17.25 -20.65 9.37
N THR A 404 -17.66 -21.79 9.91
CA THR A 404 -18.64 -22.67 9.28
C THR A 404 -19.93 -21.92 9.00
N GLY A 405 -20.49 -21.24 10.01
CA GLY A 405 -21.73 -20.46 9.85
C GLY A 405 -21.60 -19.33 8.83
N PHE A 406 -20.48 -18.60 8.85
CA PHE A 406 -20.20 -17.57 7.84
C PHE A 406 -20.15 -18.14 6.42
N LEU A 407 -19.42 -19.24 6.21
CA LEU A 407 -19.26 -19.87 4.91
C LEU A 407 -20.59 -20.45 4.39
N GLU A 408 -21.39 -21.05 5.27
CA GLU A 408 -22.74 -21.52 4.94
C GLU A 408 -23.68 -20.36 4.56
N GLU A 409 -23.70 -19.28 5.34
CA GLU A 409 -24.52 -18.10 5.02
C GLU A 409 -24.07 -17.45 3.71
N LEU A 410 -22.75 -17.34 3.49
CA LEU A 410 -22.19 -16.81 2.24
C LEU A 410 -22.57 -17.69 1.03
N ALA A 411 -22.54 -19.02 1.18
CA ALA A 411 -22.91 -19.97 0.13
C ALA A 411 -24.39 -19.88 -0.27
N LEU A 412 -25.26 -19.55 0.68
CA LEU A 412 -26.70 -19.37 0.45
C LEU A 412 -27.04 -17.96 -0.06
N ASP A 413 -26.12 -17.01 0.08
CA ASP A 413 -26.30 -15.64 -0.39
C ASP A 413 -26.28 -15.56 -1.94
N PRO A 414 -27.12 -14.72 -2.57
CA PRO A 414 -27.04 -14.43 -4.00
C PRO A 414 -25.65 -13.95 -4.48
N LEU A 415 -24.83 -13.42 -3.58
CA LEU A 415 -23.44 -13.04 -3.83
C LEU A 415 -22.56 -14.23 -4.24
N ALA A 416 -22.78 -15.45 -3.74
CA ALA A 416 -22.03 -16.63 -4.15
C ALA A 416 -22.15 -16.92 -5.66
N ASN A 417 -23.27 -16.55 -6.28
CA ASN A 417 -23.46 -16.73 -7.73
C ASN A 417 -22.66 -15.72 -8.58
N ARG A 418 -22.19 -14.63 -7.97
CA ARG A 418 -21.43 -13.55 -8.63
C ARG A 418 -19.92 -13.66 -8.39
N LEU A 419 -19.53 -14.19 -7.24
CA LEU A 419 -18.13 -14.43 -6.89
C LEU A 419 -17.50 -15.45 -7.85
N ARG A 420 -16.38 -15.05 -8.44
CA ARG A 420 -15.52 -15.85 -9.31
C ARG A 420 -14.26 -16.31 -8.60
N GLU A 421 -13.77 -15.51 -7.68
CA GLU A 421 -12.54 -15.76 -6.93
C GLU A 421 -12.80 -15.54 -5.45
N ILE A 422 -12.33 -16.47 -4.62
CA ILE A 422 -12.24 -16.27 -3.18
C ILE A 422 -10.89 -16.78 -2.66
N SER A 423 -10.26 -16.00 -1.80
CA SER A 423 -9.09 -16.41 -1.02
C SER A 423 -9.33 -16.13 0.45
N ILE A 424 -8.99 -17.10 1.30
CA ILE A 424 -9.01 -16.96 2.75
C ILE A 424 -7.66 -17.45 3.24
N ASP A 425 -6.89 -16.54 3.83
CA ASP A 425 -5.51 -16.75 4.22
C ASP A 425 -5.35 -16.37 5.70
N ASN A 426 -4.77 -17.26 6.49
CA ASN A 426 -4.63 -17.14 7.95
C ASN A 426 -5.94 -16.78 8.69
N PRO A 427 -7.05 -17.51 8.48
CA PRO A 427 -8.31 -17.23 9.18
C PRO A 427 -8.17 -17.51 10.68
N ARG A 428 -8.79 -16.66 11.50
CA ARG A 428 -8.78 -16.78 12.97
C ARG A 428 -10.20 -16.68 13.53
N GLN A 429 -10.44 -17.24 14.70
CA GLN A 429 -11.70 -17.11 15.43
C GLN A 429 -11.42 -16.47 16.78
N LEU A 430 -12.20 -15.47 17.19
CA LEU A 430 -12.04 -14.90 18.53
C LEU A 430 -12.27 -15.98 19.59
N SER A 431 -11.31 -16.10 20.51
CA SER A 431 -11.30 -17.20 21.47
C SER A 431 -12.42 -17.03 22.49
N SER A 432 -13.01 -18.17 22.83
CA SER A 432 -14.06 -18.25 23.84
C SER A 432 -13.51 -18.24 25.27
N VAL A 433 -12.24 -18.58 25.44
CA VAL A 433 -11.57 -18.67 26.76
C VAL A 433 -10.96 -17.33 27.15
N ASN A 434 -10.39 -16.61 26.18
CA ASN A 434 -9.81 -15.29 26.40
C ASN A 434 -10.12 -14.36 25.23
N VAL A 435 -11.00 -13.39 25.47
CA VAL A 435 -11.48 -12.41 24.46
C VAL A 435 -10.34 -11.57 23.86
N SER A 436 -9.15 -11.60 24.47
CA SER A 436 -7.96 -10.92 23.97
C SER A 436 -7.20 -11.71 22.90
N PHE A 437 -7.51 -13.00 22.73
CA PHE A 437 -6.82 -13.92 21.82
C PHE A 437 -7.76 -14.44 20.73
N SER A 438 -7.16 -14.91 19.65
CA SER A 438 -7.87 -15.51 18.53
C SER A 438 -7.17 -16.78 18.08
N ASP A 439 -7.93 -17.84 17.95
CA ASP A 439 -7.48 -19.19 17.63
C ASP A 439 -7.42 -19.38 16.11
N PRO A 440 -6.38 -20.02 15.56
CA PRO A 440 -6.29 -20.27 14.13
C PRO A 440 -7.39 -21.23 13.66
N VAL A 441 -7.82 -21.04 12.42
CA VAL A 441 -8.82 -21.89 11.77
C VAL A 441 -8.19 -22.63 10.60
N LEU A 442 -8.40 -23.94 10.58
CA LEU A 442 -7.89 -24.83 9.55
C LEU A 442 -9.02 -25.23 8.62
N PHE A 443 -8.75 -25.20 7.31
CA PHE A 443 -9.58 -25.79 6.28
C PHE A 443 -8.81 -26.95 5.66
N ASP A 444 -9.31 -28.18 5.83
CA ASP A 444 -8.60 -29.40 5.39
C ASP A 444 -7.15 -29.51 5.92
N GLY A 445 -6.90 -28.96 7.11
CA GLY A 445 -5.59 -28.94 7.75
C GLY A 445 -4.66 -27.81 7.31
N ALA A 446 -5.11 -26.88 6.47
CA ALA A 446 -4.34 -25.71 6.04
C ALA A 446 -4.95 -24.40 6.55
N THR A 447 -4.13 -23.39 6.79
CA THR A 447 -4.53 -22.01 7.14
C THR A 447 -4.77 -21.14 5.91
N SER A 448 -4.75 -21.71 4.70
CA SER A 448 -4.99 -20.97 3.46
C SER A 448 -5.87 -21.79 2.52
N CYS A 449 -6.77 -21.10 1.82
CA CYS A 449 -7.51 -21.67 0.71
C CYS A 449 -7.74 -20.59 -0.37
N LYS A 450 -7.62 -21.01 -1.63
CA LYS A 450 -7.89 -20.15 -2.80
C LYS A 450 -8.75 -20.95 -3.77
N HIS A 451 -9.79 -20.33 -4.33
CA HIS A 451 -10.68 -20.97 -5.30
C HIS A 451 -11.08 -20.02 -6.42
N ASN A 452 -11.04 -20.55 -7.65
CA ASN A 452 -11.50 -19.90 -8.85
C ASN A 452 -12.67 -20.71 -9.45
N ALA A 453 -13.87 -20.14 -9.44
CA ALA A 453 -15.12 -20.78 -9.87
C ALA A 453 -15.13 -21.24 -11.34
N GLY A 454 -14.14 -20.82 -12.15
CA GLY A 454 -13.98 -21.22 -13.55
C GLY A 454 -13.28 -22.56 -13.78
N GLN A 455 -12.67 -23.20 -12.77
CA GLN A 455 -11.78 -24.35 -13.00
C GLN A 455 -12.33 -25.74 -12.63
N ALA A 456 -13.38 -25.87 -11.79
CA ALA A 456 -13.91 -27.20 -11.46
C ALA A 456 -15.29 -27.23 -10.77
N GLU A 457 -15.56 -26.28 -9.86
CA GLU A 457 -16.70 -26.35 -8.93
C GLU A 457 -17.39 -24.98 -8.77
N PRO A 458 -18.74 -24.92 -8.79
CA PRO A 458 -19.47 -23.69 -8.50
C PRO A 458 -19.10 -23.13 -7.12
N MET A 459 -18.96 -21.81 -7.00
CA MET A 459 -18.56 -21.13 -5.75
C MET A 459 -19.39 -21.59 -4.54
N ARG A 460 -20.70 -21.75 -4.72
CA ARG A 460 -21.60 -22.25 -3.67
C ARG A 460 -21.21 -23.63 -3.14
N ALA A 461 -20.86 -24.57 -4.03
CA ALA A 461 -20.49 -25.92 -3.64
C ALA A 461 -19.12 -25.92 -2.94
N PHE A 462 -18.17 -25.14 -3.45
CA PHE A 462 -16.87 -24.91 -2.80
C PHE A 462 -17.03 -24.36 -1.38
N LEU A 463 -17.82 -23.31 -1.17
CA LEU A 463 -18.05 -22.71 0.15
C LEU A 463 -18.68 -23.70 1.14
N LEU A 464 -19.65 -24.51 0.71
CA LEU A 464 -20.26 -25.55 1.54
C LEU A 464 -19.29 -26.69 1.86
N LYS A 465 -18.38 -27.03 0.93
CA LYS A 465 -17.31 -27.99 1.18
C LYS A 465 -16.34 -27.43 2.21
N LEU A 466 -15.89 -26.19 2.04
CA LEU A 466 -14.98 -25.49 2.95
C LEU A 466 -15.57 -25.36 4.36
N ALA A 467 -16.87 -25.05 4.46
CA ALA A 467 -17.57 -24.96 5.74
C ALA A 467 -17.50 -26.26 6.57
N LYS A 468 -17.57 -27.43 5.90
CA LYS A 468 -17.49 -28.75 6.54
C LYS A 468 -16.10 -29.10 7.05
N THR A 469 -15.06 -28.49 6.49
CA THR A 469 -13.66 -28.80 6.79
C THR A 469 -13.04 -27.76 7.72
N ALA A 470 -13.75 -26.66 7.98
CA ALA A 470 -13.41 -25.63 8.95
C ALA A 470 -13.33 -26.21 10.37
N LYS A 471 -12.17 -26.07 11.01
CA LYS A 471 -11.92 -26.48 12.40
C LYS A 471 -11.11 -25.41 13.10
N VAL A 472 -11.51 -25.08 14.34
CA VAL A 472 -10.72 -24.20 15.20
C VAL A 472 -9.65 -25.04 15.90
N GLU A 473 -8.39 -24.64 15.79
CA GLU A 473 -7.29 -25.24 16.52
C GLU A 473 -7.16 -24.53 17.87
N ILE A 474 -7.66 -25.19 18.93
CA ILE A 474 -7.58 -24.68 20.30
C ILE A 474 -6.23 -25.14 20.86
N PRO A 475 -5.34 -24.22 21.29
CA PRO A 475 -4.10 -24.59 21.94
C PRO A 475 -4.38 -25.51 23.15
N PRO A 476 -3.56 -26.53 23.42
CA PRO A 476 -3.70 -27.31 24.64
C PRO A 476 -3.64 -26.35 25.83
N ALA A 477 -4.62 -26.47 26.75
CA ALA A 477 -4.60 -25.67 27.97
C ALA A 477 -3.35 -26.05 28.75
N ASP A 478 -2.36 -25.17 28.79
CA ASP A 478 -1.24 -25.31 29.70
C ASP A 478 -1.82 -25.32 31.12
N SER A 479 -1.59 -26.44 31.80
CA SER A 479 -1.99 -26.62 33.19
C SER A 479 -1.31 -25.56 34.04
N ASP A 480 -2.13 -24.80 34.76
CA ASP A 480 -1.81 -23.92 35.90
C ASP A 480 -0.34 -23.94 36.35
N ASP A 481 0.39 -22.86 36.07
CA ASP A 481 1.46 -22.40 36.95
C ASP A 481 1.47 -20.85 36.96
N GLU A 482 1.65 -20.34 38.17
CA GLU A 482 1.29 -19.03 38.69
C GLU A 482 2.17 -17.87 38.15
N ASP A 483 1.54 -16.70 38.00
CA ASP A 483 2.08 -15.33 38.12
C ASP A 483 3.49 -15.02 37.58
N GLU A 484 3.59 -14.57 36.33
CA GLU A 484 4.59 -13.57 35.93
C GLU A 484 3.96 -12.46 35.06
N GLU A 485 3.76 -11.28 35.65
CA GLU A 485 3.64 -10.03 34.89
C GLU A 485 4.99 -9.75 34.21
N GLY A 486 5.18 -10.32 33.03
CA GLY A 486 6.33 -10.10 32.16
C GLY A 486 5.95 -9.27 30.94
N ASP A 487 6.68 -8.18 30.72
CA ASP A 487 6.58 -7.28 29.58
C ASP A 487 6.39 -8.03 28.25
N SER A 488 5.44 -7.56 27.45
CA SER A 488 5.18 -8.06 26.09
C SER A 488 6.38 -7.75 25.19
N GLU A 489 7.35 -8.65 25.17
CA GLU A 489 8.37 -8.69 24.13
C GLU A 489 7.73 -9.12 22.81
N ASP A 490 8.06 -8.37 21.77
CA ASP A 490 7.51 -8.52 20.42
C ASP A 490 7.95 -9.88 19.84
N GLU A 491 7.00 -10.81 19.72
CA GLU A 491 7.19 -12.01 18.91
C GLU A 491 7.24 -11.60 17.43
N GLU A 492 8.46 -11.54 16.89
CA GLU A 492 8.73 -11.49 15.46
C GLU A 492 8.25 -12.81 14.83
N GLU A 493 6.99 -12.88 14.43
CA GLU A 493 6.50 -13.93 13.52
C GLU A 493 7.33 -13.85 12.22
N GLU A 494 8.12 -14.89 11.96
CA GLU A 494 8.83 -15.09 10.70
C GLU A 494 7.80 -15.23 9.57
N ASP A 495 7.46 -14.10 8.93
CA ASP A 495 6.59 -14.08 7.75
C ASP A 495 7.30 -14.81 6.59
N GLU A 496 6.88 -16.05 6.32
CA GLU A 496 7.20 -16.78 5.09
C GLU A 496 6.70 -15.97 3.89
N GLU A 497 7.64 -15.61 3.01
CA GLU A 497 7.43 -14.78 1.83
C GLU A 497 6.55 -15.49 0.79
N ASN A 498 5.26 -15.18 0.76
CA ASN A 498 4.46 -15.31 -0.45
C ASN A 498 4.42 -13.97 -1.18
N ASP A 499 5.42 -13.76 -2.04
CA ASP A 499 5.41 -12.76 -3.11
C ASP A 499 4.31 -13.13 -4.12
N ASP A 500 3.06 -12.83 -3.78
CA ASP A 500 1.90 -12.89 -4.69
C ASP A 500 1.89 -11.67 -5.64
N GLY A 501 3.08 -11.21 -6.05
CA GLY A 501 3.27 -10.42 -7.27
C GLY A 501 3.05 -11.30 -8.50
N ALA A 502 1.82 -11.76 -8.71
CA ALA A 502 1.43 -12.61 -9.83
C ALA A 502 2.02 -12.09 -11.15
N ASN A 503 2.84 -12.96 -11.75
CA ASN A 503 3.27 -12.87 -13.14
C ASN A 503 2.04 -12.75 -14.06
N HIS A 504 1.87 -11.57 -14.67
CA HIS A 504 1.21 -11.45 -15.97
C HIS A 504 2.27 -10.92 -16.95
N ILE A 505 3.06 -11.85 -17.48
CA ILE A 505 3.77 -11.66 -18.73
C ILE A 505 2.77 -12.14 -19.79
N ASP A 506 2.02 -11.21 -20.37
CA ASP A 506 1.34 -11.47 -21.65
C ASP A 506 2.40 -11.34 -22.74
N ASP A 507 3.11 -12.44 -23.01
CA ASP A 507 3.84 -12.62 -24.27
C ASP A 507 2.82 -13.07 -25.31
N ASN A 508 2.29 -12.12 -26.09
CA ASN A 508 1.55 -12.43 -27.30
C ASN A 508 1.61 -11.28 -28.32
N ASP A 509 2.82 -10.91 -28.73
CA ASP A 509 3.05 -10.15 -29.98
C ASP A 509 3.61 -11.13 -31.02
N ASN A 510 2.70 -11.78 -31.75
CA ASN A 510 3.00 -12.38 -33.05
C ASN A 510 2.95 -11.25 -34.09
N ASP A 511 4.08 -10.59 -34.28
CA ASP A 511 4.31 -9.76 -35.47
C ASP A 511 4.84 -10.66 -36.59
N ASP A 512 3.93 -11.19 -37.41
CA ASP A 512 4.22 -11.70 -38.74
C ASP A 512 4.49 -10.50 -39.68
N ASP A 513 5.74 -10.02 -39.69
CA ASP A 513 6.26 -9.17 -40.77
C ASP A 513 6.53 -10.04 -42.01
N ASN A 514 5.50 -10.23 -42.83
CA ASN A 514 5.69 -10.53 -44.25
C ASN A 514 5.92 -9.20 -44.97
N ASN A 515 7.16 -8.99 -45.42
CA ASN A 515 7.49 -7.94 -46.36
C ASN A 515 8.04 -8.53 -47.66
N ASP A 516 7.64 -7.88 -48.76
CA ASP A 516 7.63 -8.34 -50.14
C ASP A 516 8.98 -8.72 -50.76
N SER A 517 8.92 -9.53 -51.82
CA SER A 517 9.89 -9.50 -52.92
C SER A 517 9.18 -9.91 -54.22
N ASP A 518 8.74 -8.90 -54.98
CA ASP A 518 8.68 -9.01 -56.44
C ASP A 518 10.13 -9.00 -56.96
N ASP A 519 10.51 -10.02 -57.74
CA ASP A 519 11.34 -9.90 -58.95
C ASP A 519 11.46 -11.30 -59.63
N ASP A 520 11.15 -11.29 -60.95
CA ASP A 520 11.10 -12.35 -61.98
C ASP A 520 9.82 -13.17 -62.18
#